data_AF-A0A965U6C6-F1
#
_entry.id   AF-A0A965U6C6-F1
#
_cell.length_a   1.000
_cell.length_b   1.000
_cell.length_c   1.000
_cell.angle_alpha   90.00
_cell.angle_beta   90.00
_cell.angle_gamma   90.00
#
_symmetry.space_group_name_H-M   'P 1'
#
loop_
_entity.id
_entity.type
_entity.pdbx_description
1 polymer ?
#
loop_
_entity_poly.entity_id
_entity_poly.type
_entity_poly.pdbx_seq_one_letter_code
_entity_poly.pdbx_strand_id
1 'polypeptide(L)'
;MKICIDAGHGIETAGKRSPDGSYLEYEFNRDVAARIKAHLERCGLQTVLTCTGERDVPLSDRCAISNRAGCELFLSIHTNASGNDWSDVTGWSAHIIARGGKAEQLAEQIRAVAIPLLGCRDRGVNVNNYQVLRDTKCPAVLIEFGFLSNQTETFRMLDPAWQDQSVSAVAEGVLAYAKRVSALDTAVAAKRARDEEANERWRQHYWARNHVGWRYPARAVPNAGHHALADLERAGVVTGVLTQNIDLLHVRAGSRHVVHLHGRYDTVRCTACGDVSPIARLHERLEVLNPGWVDRHVDDAEVAPDADAALAATTGFVVAGCERCGGVLRTDVVFFGDSVPADRVEAARDLVDSAGAVLVAGSSLAVRSALRWVRRAHADGKP
;
A
#
# COMPACT_ATOMS: atom_id res chain seq x y z
N MET A 1 -8.37 -2.06 -20.06
CA MET A 1 -8.38 -0.60 -19.81
C MET A 1 -9.52 0.03 -20.60
N LYS A 2 -10.40 0.79 -19.93
CA LYS A 2 -11.49 1.56 -20.56
C LYS A 2 -11.19 3.06 -20.55
N ILE A 3 -11.35 3.74 -21.69
CA ILE A 3 -10.92 5.13 -21.89
C ILE A 3 -12.11 5.98 -22.35
N CYS A 4 -12.35 7.10 -21.67
CA CYS A 4 -13.28 8.11 -22.14
C CYS A 4 -12.55 9.06 -23.10
N ILE A 5 -13.09 9.27 -24.28
CA ILE A 5 -12.59 10.23 -25.28
C ILE A 5 -13.64 11.33 -25.43
N ASP A 6 -13.22 12.56 -25.21
CA ASP A 6 -14.06 13.73 -25.15
C ASP A 6 -13.71 14.68 -26.28
N ALA A 7 -14.63 14.86 -27.22
CA ALA A 7 -14.47 15.82 -28.31
C ALA A 7 -15.01 17.18 -27.85
N GLY A 8 -14.13 18.15 -27.63
CA GLY A 8 -14.48 19.47 -27.14
C GLY A 8 -15.48 20.18 -28.04
N HIS A 9 -16.43 20.88 -27.42
CA HIS A 9 -17.41 21.78 -28.06
C HIS A 9 -18.44 21.08 -28.97
N GLY A 10 -19.36 21.89 -29.52
CA GLY A 10 -20.32 21.52 -30.54
C GLY A 10 -20.54 22.66 -31.53
N ILE A 11 -21.41 22.42 -32.52
CA ILE A 11 -21.64 23.36 -33.62
C ILE A 11 -22.08 24.77 -33.12
N GLU A 12 -22.85 24.81 -32.04
CA GLU A 12 -23.41 26.03 -31.44
C GLU A 12 -22.41 26.78 -30.52
N THR A 13 -21.22 26.23 -30.24
CA THR A 13 -20.31 26.86 -29.28
C THR A 13 -19.66 28.11 -29.88
N ALA A 14 -20.14 29.30 -29.49
CA ALA A 14 -19.67 30.59 -30.00
C ALA A 14 -18.16 30.79 -29.83
N GLY A 15 -17.51 31.41 -30.84
CA GLY A 15 -16.10 31.80 -30.80
C GLY A 15 -15.06 30.68 -30.95
N LYS A 16 -15.47 29.42 -31.12
CA LYS A 16 -14.57 28.27 -31.29
C LYS A 16 -14.25 27.97 -32.76
N ARG A 17 -13.66 28.96 -33.41
CA ARG A 17 -13.33 28.97 -34.85
C ARG A 17 -12.21 29.95 -35.16
N SER A 18 -11.51 29.76 -36.29
CA SER A 18 -10.50 30.72 -36.76
C SER A 18 -11.11 32.11 -37.02
N PRO A 19 -10.30 33.19 -36.98
CA PRO A 19 -10.79 34.56 -37.22
C PRO A 19 -11.53 34.74 -38.56
N ASP A 20 -11.15 33.98 -39.59
CA ASP A 20 -11.81 33.97 -40.91
C ASP A 20 -12.96 32.96 -41.03
N GLY A 21 -13.22 32.17 -39.99
CA GLY A 21 -14.26 31.14 -39.94
C GLY A 21 -14.00 29.89 -40.79
N SER A 22 -12.81 29.76 -41.42
CA SER A 22 -12.47 28.62 -42.26
C SER A 22 -12.22 27.33 -41.49
N TYR A 23 -11.93 27.43 -40.19
CA TYR A 23 -11.69 26.30 -39.31
C TYR A 23 -12.65 26.32 -38.12
N LEU A 24 -13.30 25.19 -37.87
CA LEU A 24 -14.25 25.00 -36.80
C LEU A 24 -13.69 23.94 -35.83
N GLU A 25 -13.39 24.33 -34.59
CA GLU A 25 -12.72 23.46 -33.62
C GLU A 25 -13.49 22.15 -33.38
N TYR A 26 -14.83 22.21 -33.34
CA TYR A 26 -15.65 21.03 -33.08
C TYR A 26 -15.54 19.96 -34.19
N GLU A 27 -15.25 20.35 -35.44
CA GLU A 27 -15.13 19.39 -36.56
C GLU A 27 -13.85 18.59 -36.42
N PHE A 28 -12.73 19.28 -36.20
CA PHE A 28 -11.45 18.66 -35.91
C PHE A 28 -11.52 17.77 -34.67
N ASN A 29 -12.06 18.29 -33.56
CA ASN A 29 -12.14 17.55 -32.31
C ASN A 29 -12.95 16.26 -32.46
N ARG A 30 -14.06 16.28 -33.21
CA ARG A 30 -14.89 15.11 -33.45
C ARG A 30 -14.22 14.08 -34.34
N ASP A 31 -13.62 14.52 -35.45
CA ASP A 31 -12.90 13.61 -36.36
C ASP A 31 -11.74 12.92 -35.62
N VAL A 32 -10.86 13.71 -35.00
CA VAL A 32 -9.69 13.20 -34.28
C VAL A 32 -10.12 12.27 -33.14
N ALA A 33 -11.14 12.63 -32.35
CA ALA A 33 -11.66 11.78 -31.28
C ALA A 33 -12.21 10.44 -31.81
N ALA A 34 -13.00 10.46 -32.89
CA ALA A 34 -13.57 9.26 -33.49
C ALA A 34 -12.47 8.32 -34.04
N ARG A 35 -11.41 8.90 -34.60
CA ARG A 35 -10.28 8.16 -35.15
C ARG A 35 -9.35 7.61 -34.07
N ILE A 36 -9.10 8.36 -32.98
CA ILE A 36 -8.40 7.86 -31.79
C ILE A 36 -9.18 6.68 -31.21
N LYS A 37 -10.51 6.81 -31.08
CA LYS A 37 -11.40 5.73 -30.62
C LYS A 37 -11.19 4.46 -31.43
N ALA A 38 -11.33 4.56 -32.75
CA ALA A 38 -11.16 3.42 -33.66
C ALA A 38 -9.74 2.81 -33.56
N HIS A 39 -8.71 3.64 -33.44
CA HIS A 39 -7.34 3.16 -33.28
C HIS A 39 -7.17 2.36 -31.98
N LEU A 40 -7.56 2.93 -30.83
CA LEU A 40 -7.42 2.29 -29.53
C LEU A 40 -8.23 0.99 -29.44
N GLU A 41 -9.41 0.93 -30.05
CA GLU A 41 -10.23 -0.29 -30.09
C GLU A 41 -9.60 -1.41 -30.92
N ARG A 42 -8.96 -1.10 -32.06
CA ARG A 42 -8.18 -2.09 -32.83
C ARG A 42 -7.02 -2.66 -32.01
N CYS A 43 -6.50 -1.88 -31.06
CA CYS A 43 -5.46 -2.31 -30.14
C CYS A 43 -6.00 -3.00 -28.88
N GLY A 44 -7.30 -3.31 -28.82
CA GLY A 44 -7.92 -4.08 -27.73
C GLY A 44 -8.30 -3.26 -26.50
N LEU A 45 -8.29 -1.92 -26.58
CA LEU A 45 -8.79 -1.06 -25.50
C LEU A 45 -10.28 -0.79 -25.66
N GLN A 46 -10.99 -0.62 -24.54
CA GLN A 46 -12.40 -0.22 -24.57
C GLN A 46 -12.49 1.30 -24.57
N THR A 47 -13.45 1.87 -25.32
CA THR A 47 -13.61 3.33 -25.39
C THR A 47 -15.05 3.77 -25.20
N VAL A 48 -15.22 5.00 -24.70
CA VAL A 48 -16.51 5.69 -24.55
C VAL A 48 -16.36 7.11 -25.09
N LEU A 49 -17.25 7.55 -25.97
CA LEU A 49 -17.30 8.93 -26.44
C LEU A 49 -18.28 9.75 -25.58
N THR A 50 -17.91 10.99 -25.23
CA THR A 50 -18.83 11.93 -24.57
C THR A 50 -19.84 12.54 -25.55
N CYS A 51 -19.39 12.84 -26.78
CA CYS A 51 -20.19 13.43 -27.85
C CYS A 51 -20.49 12.39 -28.94
N THR A 52 -21.75 12.02 -29.11
CA THR A 52 -22.21 11.07 -30.16
C THR A 52 -23.21 11.67 -31.15
N GLY A 53 -23.50 12.96 -31.02
CA GLY A 53 -24.43 13.69 -31.90
C GLY A 53 -23.97 15.13 -32.17
N GLU A 54 -24.83 15.92 -32.82
CA GLU A 54 -24.46 17.23 -33.36
C GLU A 54 -24.45 18.37 -32.32
N ARG A 55 -25.18 18.22 -31.22
CA ARG A 55 -25.28 19.24 -30.16
C ARG A 55 -24.09 19.20 -29.20
N ASP A 56 -23.76 20.36 -28.65
CA ASP A 56 -22.75 20.46 -27.60
C ASP A 56 -23.23 19.76 -26.31
N VAL A 57 -22.32 19.11 -25.61
CA VAL A 57 -22.57 18.40 -24.35
C VAL A 57 -22.06 19.26 -23.20
N PRO A 58 -22.88 19.55 -22.16
CA PRO A 58 -22.44 20.31 -21.00
C PRO A 58 -21.20 19.68 -20.33
N LEU A 59 -20.30 20.51 -19.80
CA LEU A 59 -19.06 20.05 -19.16
C LEU A 59 -19.32 19.05 -18.02
N SER A 60 -20.36 19.28 -17.21
CA SER A 60 -20.78 18.36 -16.16
C SER A 60 -21.20 16.98 -16.69
N ASP A 61 -21.86 16.96 -17.84
CA ASP A 61 -22.36 15.73 -18.45
C ASP A 61 -21.21 14.92 -19.06
N ARG A 62 -20.22 15.59 -19.66
CA ARG A 62 -18.97 14.96 -20.12
C ARG A 62 -18.27 14.20 -18.97
N CYS A 63 -18.14 14.85 -17.81
CA CYS A 63 -17.59 14.22 -16.60
C CYS A 63 -18.45 13.04 -16.14
N ALA A 64 -19.77 13.23 -16.11
CA ALA A 64 -20.70 12.22 -15.64
C ALA A 64 -20.74 10.97 -16.54
N ILE A 65 -20.57 11.13 -17.86
CA ILE A 65 -20.44 10.01 -18.81
C ILE A 65 -19.22 9.17 -18.46
N SER A 66 -18.04 9.78 -18.32
CA SER A 66 -16.81 9.08 -17.93
C SER A 66 -16.96 8.36 -16.59
N ASN A 67 -17.47 9.08 -15.60
CA ASN A 67 -17.62 8.59 -14.24
C ASN A 67 -18.62 7.42 -14.16
N ARG A 68 -19.76 7.48 -14.87
CA ARG A 68 -20.75 6.39 -14.90
C ARG A 68 -20.25 5.16 -15.64
N ALA A 69 -19.47 5.36 -16.70
CA ALA A 69 -18.91 4.26 -17.48
C ALA A 69 -17.77 3.51 -16.76
N GLY A 70 -17.26 4.06 -15.65
CA GLY A 70 -16.13 3.52 -14.92
C GLY A 70 -14.85 3.57 -15.76
N CYS A 71 -14.67 4.63 -16.55
CA CYS A 71 -13.47 4.79 -17.37
C CYS A 71 -12.23 4.94 -16.48
N GLU A 72 -11.13 4.33 -16.88
CA GLU A 72 -9.85 4.35 -16.18
C GLU A 72 -9.00 5.56 -16.58
N LEU A 73 -9.24 6.14 -17.76
CA LEU A 73 -8.61 7.37 -18.24
C LEU A 73 -9.65 8.25 -18.95
N PHE A 74 -9.40 9.56 -18.97
CA PHE A 74 -10.17 10.55 -19.71
C PHE A 74 -9.26 11.42 -20.58
N LEU A 75 -9.58 11.54 -21.86
CA LEU A 75 -8.84 12.31 -22.86
C LEU A 75 -9.77 13.32 -23.51
N SER A 76 -9.52 14.61 -23.32
CA SER A 76 -10.26 15.68 -23.96
C SER A 76 -9.45 16.28 -25.10
N ILE A 77 -10.06 16.42 -26.27
CA ILE A 77 -9.45 16.84 -27.53
C ILE A 77 -9.93 18.26 -27.83
N HIS A 78 -8.98 19.17 -27.96
CA HIS A 78 -9.19 20.60 -28.16
C HIS A 78 -8.14 21.24 -29.08
N THR A 79 -8.44 22.47 -29.51
CA THR A 79 -7.48 23.40 -30.10
C THR A 79 -7.55 24.76 -29.43
N ASN A 80 -6.39 25.38 -29.25
CA ASN A 80 -6.22 26.57 -28.44
C ASN A 80 -6.56 27.83 -29.23
N ALA A 81 -6.73 28.96 -28.55
CA ALA A 81 -6.88 30.26 -29.18
C ALA A 81 -6.15 31.34 -28.35
N SER A 82 -5.66 32.37 -29.03
CA SER A 82 -5.01 33.53 -28.41
C SER A 82 -5.63 34.81 -28.97
N GLY A 83 -6.57 35.38 -28.21
CA GLY A 83 -7.35 36.55 -28.64
C GLY A 83 -8.47 36.19 -29.61
N ASN A 84 -9.07 37.21 -30.23
CA ASN A 84 -10.19 37.09 -31.18
C ASN A 84 -9.77 37.33 -32.64
N ASP A 85 -8.50 37.64 -32.89
CA ASP A 85 -7.93 37.94 -34.20
C ASP A 85 -6.70 37.05 -34.43
N TRP A 86 -6.08 37.15 -35.60
CA TRP A 86 -4.87 36.41 -35.93
C TRP A 86 -3.72 36.72 -34.97
N SER A 87 -2.99 35.68 -34.60
CA SER A 87 -1.91 35.70 -33.61
C SER A 87 -0.75 34.81 -34.03
N ASP A 88 0.47 35.21 -33.69
CA ASP A 88 1.69 34.41 -33.91
C ASP A 88 1.91 33.31 -32.86
N VAL A 89 1.02 33.18 -31.89
CA VAL A 89 1.10 32.13 -30.86
C VAL A 89 0.85 30.77 -31.51
N THR A 90 1.75 29.82 -31.24
CA THR A 90 1.69 28.46 -31.77
C THR A 90 2.05 27.42 -30.72
N GLY A 91 1.73 26.16 -31.02
CA GLY A 91 2.25 24.99 -30.35
C GLY A 91 1.23 24.09 -29.68
N TRP A 92 1.71 22.90 -29.31
CA TRP A 92 0.95 21.85 -28.65
C TRP A 92 1.11 21.95 -27.13
N SER A 93 0.01 21.75 -26.39
CA SER A 93 0.03 21.63 -24.93
C SER A 93 -0.89 20.51 -24.44
N ALA A 94 -0.62 20.03 -23.24
CA ALA A 94 -1.57 19.24 -22.46
C ALA A 94 -1.88 19.91 -21.12
N HIS A 95 -3.06 19.62 -20.57
CA HIS A 95 -3.58 20.21 -19.36
C HIS A 95 -4.06 19.12 -18.40
N ILE A 96 -3.68 19.25 -17.12
CA ILE A 96 -4.00 18.33 -16.03
C ILE A 96 -4.44 19.10 -14.79
N ILE A 97 -5.13 18.45 -13.85
CA ILE A 97 -5.59 19.11 -12.61
C ILE A 97 -4.51 19.26 -11.54
N ALA A 98 -3.52 18.35 -11.50
CA ALA A 98 -2.43 18.36 -10.52
C ALA A 98 -1.21 17.57 -11.00
N ARG A 99 -0.01 17.95 -10.51
CA ARG A 99 1.28 17.28 -10.76
C ARG A 99 1.44 15.98 -9.95
N GLY A 100 2.39 15.13 -10.34
CA GLY A 100 2.83 13.94 -9.60
C GLY A 100 1.94 12.71 -9.76
N GLY A 101 0.87 12.80 -10.55
CA GLY A 101 -0.15 11.76 -10.68
C GLY A 101 -0.12 11.00 -12.01
N LYS A 102 -1.05 10.05 -12.14
CA LYS A 102 -1.27 9.25 -13.36
C LYS A 102 -1.61 10.12 -14.59
N ALA A 103 -2.30 11.23 -14.39
CA ALA A 103 -2.66 12.16 -15.47
C ALA A 103 -1.42 12.83 -16.07
N GLU A 104 -0.46 13.26 -15.24
CA GLU A 104 0.81 13.80 -15.72
C GLU A 104 1.61 12.74 -16.48
N GLN A 105 1.70 11.52 -15.95
CA GLN A 105 2.41 10.43 -16.62
C GLN A 105 1.80 10.12 -18.00
N LEU A 106 0.46 10.09 -18.12
CA LEU A 106 -0.22 9.91 -19.40
C LEU A 106 0.07 11.07 -20.36
N ALA A 107 -0.06 12.32 -19.89
CA ALA A 107 0.21 13.51 -20.69
C ALA A 107 1.64 13.55 -21.22
N GLU A 108 2.63 13.17 -20.39
CA GLU A 108 4.04 13.10 -20.81
C GLU A 108 4.30 11.96 -21.81
N GLN A 109 3.62 10.82 -21.71
CA GLN A 109 3.71 9.76 -22.74
C GLN A 109 3.15 10.23 -24.09
N ILE A 110 2.02 10.95 -24.08
CA ILE A 110 1.44 11.52 -25.29
C ILE A 110 2.36 12.60 -25.87
N ARG A 111 2.86 13.52 -25.03
CA ARG A 111 3.80 14.57 -25.44
C ARG A 111 5.05 14.01 -26.09
N ALA A 112 5.63 12.94 -25.53
CA ALA A 112 6.84 12.29 -26.04
C ALA A 112 6.69 11.78 -27.49
N VAL A 113 5.47 11.42 -27.90
CA VAL A 113 5.16 11.04 -29.29
C VAL A 113 4.74 12.27 -30.12
N ALA A 114 3.89 13.13 -29.56
CA ALA A 114 3.29 14.26 -30.27
C ALA A 114 4.30 15.28 -30.76
N ILE A 115 5.25 15.69 -29.91
CA ILE A 115 6.22 16.73 -30.26
C ILE A 115 7.09 16.35 -31.48
N PRO A 116 7.79 15.20 -31.50
CA PRO A 116 8.59 14.84 -32.66
C PRO A 116 7.74 14.49 -33.89
N LEU A 117 6.55 13.91 -33.72
CA LEU A 117 5.71 13.49 -34.85
C LEU A 117 5.03 14.67 -35.55
N LEU A 118 4.55 15.65 -34.79
CA LEU A 118 3.78 16.78 -35.34
C LEU A 118 4.65 17.98 -35.72
N GLY A 119 5.92 18.01 -35.29
CA GLY A 119 6.83 19.13 -35.54
C GLY A 119 6.33 20.46 -34.98
N CYS A 120 5.58 20.42 -33.88
CA CYS A 120 4.95 21.58 -33.25
C CYS A 120 5.83 22.16 -32.14
N ARG A 121 5.61 23.45 -31.82
CA ARG A 121 6.25 24.08 -30.66
C ARG A 121 5.74 23.40 -29.39
N ASP A 122 6.65 22.95 -28.52
CA ASP A 122 6.30 22.31 -27.26
C ASP A 122 5.96 23.34 -26.18
N ARG A 123 4.69 23.39 -25.77
CA ARG A 123 4.21 24.23 -24.65
C ARG A 123 4.01 23.45 -23.35
N GLY A 124 4.41 22.17 -23.34
CA GLY A 124 4.46 21.31 -22.16
C GLY A 124 3.10 20.87 -21.60
N VAL A 125 3.19 20.14 -20.49
CA VAL A 125 2.05 19.76 -19.65
C VAL A 125 1.83 20.85 -18.61
N ASN A 126 0.62 21.39 -18.51
CA ASN A 126 0.25 22.54 -17.69
C ASN A 126 -0.84 22.20 -16.68
N VAL A 127 -0.81 22.83 -15.50
CA VAL A 127 -1.86 22.63 -14.48
C VAL A 127 -2.96 23.66 -14.67
N ASN A 128 -4.19 23.22 -14.90
CA ASN A 128 -5.36 24.09 -15.08
C ASN A 128 -6.61 23.51 -14.43
N ASN A 129 -7.49 24.39 -13.96
CA ASN A 129 -8.72 24.02 -13.26
C ASN A 129 -9.94 23.92 -14.20
N TYR A 130 -9.77 23.26 -15.35
CA TYR A 130 -10.88 23.00 -16.26
C TYR A 130 -11.85 21.98 -15.64
N GLN A 131 -13.16 22.20 -15.82
CA GLN A 131 -14.17 21.38 -15.19
C GLN A 131 -14.03 19.88 -15.53
N VAL A 132 -13.75 19.56 -16.79
CA VAL A 132 -13.54 18.17 -17.24
C VAL A 132 -12.34 17.48 -16.62
N LEU A 133 -11.34 18.25 -16.16
CA LEU A 133 -10.16 17.73 -15.46
C LEU A 133 -10.42 17.59 -13.95
N ARG A 134 -11.20 18.51 -13.37
CA ARG A 134 -11.49 18.55 -11.93
C ARG A 134 -12.57 17.55 -11.51
N ASP A 135 -13.66 17.45 -12.27
CA ASP A 135 -14.87 16.72 -11.87
C ASP A 135 -14.91 15.28 -12.41
N THR A 136 -13.94 14.91 -13.28
CA THR A 136 -13.74 13.52 -13.71
C THR A 136 -12.93 12.75 -12.66
N LYS A 137 -13.41 11.58 -12.25
CA LYS A 137 -12.84 10.78 -11.15
C LYS A 137 -11.56 10.04 -11.52
N CYS A 138 -11.42 9.68 -12.80
CA CYS A 138 -10.21 9.02 -13.30
C CYS A 138 -9.17 10.05 -13.76
N PRO A 139 -7.90 9.64 -13.93
CA PRO A 139 -6.87 10.50 -14.53
C PRO A 139 -7.33 11.14 -15.84
N ALA A 140 -7.36 12.47 -15.87
CA ALA A 140 -7.88 13.25 -16.98
C ALA A 140 -6.78 14.14 -17.60
N VAL A 141 -6.70 14.12 -18.93
CA VAL A 141 -5.80 14.95 -19.73
C VAL A 141 -6.61 15.67 -20.79
N LEU A 142 -6.43 16.98 -20.93
CA LEU A 142 -6.95 17.77 -22.04
C LEU A 142 -5.78 18.16 -22.94
N ILE A 143 -5.93 17.95 -24.24
CA ILE A 143 -4.89 18.19 -25.25
C ILE A 143 -5.32 19.36 -26.12
N GLU A 144 -4.41 20.30 -26.29
CA GLU A 144 -4.52 21.42 -27.22
C GLU A 144 -3.54 21.19 -28.36
N PHE A 145 -4.04 20.86 -29.55
CA PHE A 145 -3.20 20.42 -30.68
C PHE A 145 -2.42 21.54 -31.38
N GLY A 146 -2.94 22.76 -31.32
CA GLY A 146 -2.42 23.97 -31.97
C GLY A 146 -3.39 25.13 -31.76
N PHE A 147 -3.08 26.32 -32.29
CA PHE A 147 -3.88 27.52 -32.12
C PHE A 147 -4.75 27.81 -33.35
N LEU A 148 -6.07 27.78 -33.19
CA LEU A 148 -7.03 28.17 -34.23
C LEU A 148 -6.96 29.66 -34.60
N SER A 149 -6.31 30.46 -33.75
CA SER A 149 -6.03 31.88 -33.98
C SER A 149 -4.69 32.09 -34.70
N ASN A 150 -4.01 31.03 -35.15
CA ASN A 150 -2.79 31.13 -35.95
C ASN A 150 -3.04 30.57 -37.36
N GLN A 151 -2.75 31.38 -38.38
CA GLN A 151 -3.11 31.03 -39.76
C GLN A 151 -2.37 29.78 -40.25
N THR A 152 -1.08 29.66 -39.93
CA THR A 152 -0.25 28.50 -40.30
C THR A 152 -0.71 27.22 -39.60
N GLU A 153 -1.01 27.29 -38.31
CA GLU A 153 -1.52 26.12 -37.58
C GLU A 153 -2.94 25.75 -38.02
N THR A 154 -3.78 26.72 -38.40
CA THR A 154 -5.10 26.45 -38.97
C THR A 154 -5.00 25.62 -40.26
N PHE A 155 -4.16 26.03 -41.21
CA PHE A 155 -3.93 25.25 -42.44
C PHE A 155 -3.39 23.85 -42.13
N ARG A 156 -2.48 23.75 -41.16
CA ARG A 156 -1.92 22.46 -40.73
C ARG A 156 -2.99 21.56 -40.09
N MET A 157 -3.86 22.10 -39.24
CA MET A 157 -4.93 21.35 -38.58
C MET A 157 -6.05 20.92 -39.55
N LEU A 158 -6.18 21.58 -40.71
CA LEU A 158 -7.04 21.17 -41.81
C LEU A 158 -6.41 20.09 -42.70
N ASP A 159 -5.09 19.88 -42.64
CA ASP A 159 -4.39 18.87 -43.43
C ASP A 159 -4.72 17.46 -42.92
N PRO A 160 -5.33 16.59 -43.75
CA PRO A 160 -5.65 15.21 -43.35
C PRO A 160 -4.44 14.42 -42.89
N ALA A 161 -3.27 14.59 -43.53
CA ALA A 161 -2.06 13.87 -43.13
C ALA A 161 -1.59 14.31 -41.74
N TRP A 162 -1.78 15.58 -41.39
CA TRP A 162 -1.46 16.06 -40.05
C TRP A 162 -2.48 15.57 -39.01
N GLN A 163 -3.77 15.51 -39.35
CA GLN A 163 -4.80 14.87 -38.51
C GLN A 163 -4.49 13.39 -38.25
N ASP A 164 -4.00 12.65 -39.25
CA ASP A 164 -3.54 11.27 -39.11
C ASP A 164 -2.39 11.14 -38.10
N GLN A 165 -1.44 12.06 -38.17
CA GLN A 165 -0.34 12.14 -37.22
C GLN A 165 -0.85 12.51 -35.82
N SER A 166 -1.81 13.42 -35.68
CA SER A 166 -2.43 13.79 -34.40
C SER A 166 -3.09 12.60 -33.72
N VAL A 167 -3.85 11.81 -34.49
CA VAL A 167 -4.48 10.57 -34.01
C VAL A 167 -3.42 9.57 -33.55
N SER A 168 -2.37 9.36 -34.36
CA SER A 168 -1.29 8.44 -34.05
C SER A 168 -0.51 8.86 -32.80
N ALA A 169 -0.24 10.17 -32.63
CA ALA A 169 0.44 10.71 -31.47
C ALA A 169 -0.29 10.37 -30.15
N VAL A 170 -1.61 10.58 -30.12
CA VAL A 170 -2.41 10.27 -28.93
C VAL A 170 -2.53 8.76 -28.74
N ALA A 171 -2.84 8.01 -29.79
CA ALA A 171 -3.03 6.57 -29.69
C ALA A 171 -1.78 5.86 -29.19
N GLU A 172 -0.61 6.15 -29.78
CA GLU A 172 0.66 5.54 -29.38
C GLU A 172 1.09 5.95 -27.96
N GLY A 173 0.91 7.22 -27.59
CA GLY A 173 1.19 7.68 -26.22
C GLY A 173 0.32 6.98 -25.17
N VAL A 174 -0.96 6.80 -25.47
CA VAL A 174 -1.90 6.04 -24.62
C VAL A 174 -1.50 4.57 -24.52
N LEU A 175 -1.12 3.94 -25.64
CA LEU A 175 -0.68 2.54 -25.66
C LEU A 175 0.64 2.33 -24.89
N ALA A 176 1.58 3.25 -25.00
CA ALA A 176 2.82 3.26 -24.23
C ALA A 176 2.53 3.35 -22.72
N TYR A 177 1.63 4.25 -22.32
CA TYR A 177 1.17 4.35 -20.93
C TYR A 177 0.52 3.05 -20.44
N ALA A 178 -0.42 2.49 -21.22
CA ALA A 178 -1.15 1.28 -20.85
C ALA A 178 -0.22 0.07 -20.64
N LYS A 179 0.76 -0.13 -21.53
CA LYS A 179 1.77 -1.19 -21.38
C LYS A 179 2.58 -1.06 -20.09
N ARG A 180 3.00 0.16 -19.74
CA ARG A 180 3.79 0.43 -18.54
C ARG A 180 3.01 0.13 -17.26
N VAL A 181 1.75 0.55 -17.18
CA VAL A 181 0.89 0.29 -16.00
C VAL A 181 0.66 -1.21 -15.82
N SER A 182 0.34 -1.93 -16.90
CA SER A 182 0.11 -3.38 -16.84
C SER A 182 1.35 -4.16 -16.36
N ALA A 183 2.54 -3.76 -16.79
CA ALA A 183 3.79 -4.40 -16.37
C ALA A 183 4.07 -4.17 -14.86
N LEU A 184 3.80 -2.96 -14.37
CA LEU A 184 3.98 -2.63 -12.96
C LEU A 184 3.04 -3.42 -12.06
N ASP A 185 1.75 -3.50 -12.41
CA ASP A 185 0.76 -4.26 -11.64
C ASP A 185 1.14 -5.74 -11.54
N THR A 186 1.61 -6.32 -12.65
CA THR A 186 2.12 -7.70 -12.69
C THR A 186 3.32 -7.89 -11.78
N ALA A 187 4.28 -6.96 -11.79
CA ALA A 187 5.48 -7.04 -10.96
C ALA A 187 5.15 -6.92 -9.45
N VAL A 188 4.21 -6.05 -9.08
CA VAL A 188 3.75 -5.89 -7.70
C VAL A 188 3.04 -7.15 -7.22
N ALA A 189 2.16 -7.74 -8.04
CA ALA A 189 1.49 -8.99 -7.72
C ALA A 189 2.50 -10.14 -7.53
N ALA A 190 3.48 -10.25 -8.43
CA ALA A 190 4.55 -11.25 -8.31
C ALA A 190 5.39 -11.07 -7.04
N LYS A 191 5.70 -9.82 -6.65
CA LYS A 191 6.40 -9.56 -5.38
C LYS A 191 5.56 -10.01 -4.18
N ARG A 192 4.29 -9.64 -4.13
CA ARG A 192 3.37 -10.03 -3.04
C ARG A 192 3.27 -11.55 -2.92
N ALA A 193 3.16 -12.26 -4.03
CA ALA A 193 3.11 -13.72 -4.03
C ALA A 193 4.40 -14.34 -3.45
N ARG A 194 5.58 -13.83 -3.84
CA ARG A 194 6.87 -14.27 -3.27
C ARG A 194 6.99 -13.98 -1.78
N ASP A 195 6.54 -12.80 -1.34
CA ASP A 195 6.57 -12.44 0.09
C ASP A 195 5.64 -13.38 0.90
N GLU A 196 4.46 -13.71 0.38
CA GLU A 196 3.52 -14.64 1.05
C GLU A 196 4.10 -16.06 1.14
N GLU A 197 4.70 -16.56 0.05
CA GLU A 197 5.36 -17.87 0.05
C GLU A 197 6.53 -17.91 1.05
N ALA A 198 7.36 -16.86 1.08
CA ALA A 198 8.46 -16.75 2.04
C ALA A 198 7.95 -16.72 3.49
N ASN A 199 6.85 -16.00 3.75
CA ASN A 199 6.22 -15.95 5.06
C ASN A 199 5.66 -17.31 5.47
N GLU A 200 5.03 -18.06 4.55
CA GLU A 200 4.52 -19.41 4.83
C GLU A 200 5.65 -20.38 5.17
N ARG A 201 6.74 -20.38 4.40
CA ARG A 201 7.91 -21.20 4.70
C ARG A 201 8.51 -20.85 6.06
N TRP A 202 8.59 -19.57 6.39
CA TRP A 202 9.06 -19.13 7.71
C TRP A 202 8.14 -19.60 8.84
N ARG A 203 6.81 -19.51 8.65
CA ARG A 203 5.82 -20.01 9.64
C ARG A 203 5.96 -21.52 9.83
N GLN A 204 6.06 -22.27 8.75
CA GLN A 204 6.29 -23.71 8.78
C GLN A 204 7.56 -24.03 9.56
N HIS A 205 8.67 -23.35 9.22
CA HIS A 205 9.95 -23.55 9.88
C HIS A 205 9.88 -23.28 11.38
N TYR A 206 9.36 -22.12 11.76
CA TYR A 206 9.24 -21.70 13.16
C TYR A 206 8.36 -22.67 13.96
N TRP A 207 7.15 -22.97 13.48
CA TRP A 207 6.23 -23.82 14.22
C TRP A 207 6.65 -25.29 14.26
N ALA A 208 7.33 -25.81 13.23
CA ALA A 208 7.88 -27.15 13.24
C ALA A 208 8.92 -27.34 14.35
N ARG A 209 9.79 -26.35 14.53
CA ARG A 209 10.85 -26.33 15.54
C ARG A 209 10.28 -26.07 16.92
N ASN A 210 9.41 -25.08 17.03
CA ASN A 210 8.71 -24.77 18.27
C ASN A 210 7.88 -25.98 18.76
N HIS A 211 7.26 -26.75 17.86
CA HIS A 211 6.49 -27.94 18.23
C HIS A 211 7.31 -29.08 18.83
N VAL A 212 8.62 -29.14 18.56
CA VAL A 212 9.53 -30.06 19.26
C VAL A 212 9.95 -29.47 20.62
N GLY A 213 10.25 -28.17 20.67
CA GLY A 213 10.82 -27.52 21.84
C GLY A 213 9.83 -26.97 22.89
N TRP A 214 8.54 -26.82 22.59
CA TRP A 214 7.61 -26.03 23.42
C TRP A 214 7.43 -26.52 24.86
N ARG A 215 7.71 -27.79 25.14
CA ARG A 215 7.67 -28.35 26.50
C ARG A 215 8.95 -28.10 27.29
N TYR A 216 10.04 -27.68 26.64
CA TYR A 216 11.34 -27.49 27.26
C TYR A 216 11.35 -26.38 28.32
N PRO A 217 10.80 -25.17 28.06
CA PRO A 217 10.77 -24.09 29.07
C PRO A 217 10.01 -24.47 30.35
N ALA A 218 9.00 -25.35 30.25
CA ALA A 218 8.23 -25.81 31.40
C ALA A 218 9.05 -26.63 32.42
N ARG A 219 10.22 -27.16 32.02
CA ARG A 219 11.11 -27.95 32.88
C ARG A 219 11.84 -27.11 33.92
N ALA A 220 12.04 -25.81 33.65
CA ALA A 220 12.65 -24.92 34.63
C ALA A 220 11.75 -24.82 35.87
N VAL A 221 12.35 -24.68 37.05
CA VAL A 221 11.62 -24.51 38.33
C VAL A 221 12.02 -23.20 39.00
N PRO A 222 11.12 -22.54 39.74
CA PRO A 222 11.48 -21.32 40.44
C PRO A 222 12.59 -21.58 41.46
N ASN A 223 13.48 -20.60 41.62
CA ASN A 223 14.56 -20.65 42.61
C ASN A 223 14.21 -19.81 43.85
N ALA A 224 15.10 -19.82 44.85
CA ALA A 224 14.92 -19.08 46.09
C ALA A 224 14.64 -17.58 45.90
N GLY A 225 15.24 -16.95 44.88
CA GLY A 225 14.99 -15.53 44.57
C GLY A 225 13.56 -15.26 44.09
N HIS A 226 13.01 -16.15 43.26
CA HIS A 226 11.62 -16.03 42.82
C HIS A 226 10.65 -16.16 44.00
N HIS A 227 10.88 -17.14 44.88
CA HIS A 227 10.07 -17.33 46.08
C HIS A 227 10.19 -16.15 47.05
N ALA A 228 11.40 -15.63 47.27
CA ALA A 228 11.60 -14.46 48.12
C ALA A 228 10.82 -13.23 47.63
N LEU A 229 10.79 -12.98 46.31
CA LEU A 229 9.99 -11.88 45.75
C LEU A 229 8.48 -12.10 45.95
N ALA A 230 7.99 -13.33 45.77
CA ALA A 230 6.59 -13.66 46.05
C ALA A 230 6.23 -13.51 47.53
N ASP A 231 7.13 -13.85 48.44
CA ASP A 231 6.95 -13.71 49.89
C ASP A 231 6.91 -12.23 50.31
N LEU A 232 7.82 -11.41 49.76
CA LEU A 232 7.83 -9.97 49.98
C LEU A 232 6.61 -9.27 49.40
N GLU A 233 6.08 -9.74 48.27
CA GLU A 233 4.81 -9.24 47.72
C GLU A 233 3.64 -9.58 48.65
N ARG A 234 3.58 -10.81 49.16
CA ARG A 234 2.57 -11.21 50.16
C ARG A 234 2.65 -10.39 51.44
N ALA A 235 3.84 -9.96 51.83
CA ALA A 235 4.06 -9.09 52.98
C ALA A 235 3.77 -7.59 52.69
N GLY A 236 3.43 -7.23 51.45
CA GLY A 236 3.15 -5.84 51.03
C GLY A 236 4.39 -4.97 50.82
N VAL A 237 5.59 -5.56 50.80
CA VAL A 237 6.86 -4.84 50.59
C VAL A 237 7.16 -4.67 49.10
N VAL A 238 6.95 -5.72 48.30
CA VAL A 238 7.06 -5.66 46.83
C VAL A 238 5.67 -5.41 46.26
N THR A 239 5.49 -4.32 45.51
CA THR A 239 4.19 -3.96 44.92
C THR A 239 3.91 -4.65 43.59
N GLY A 240 4.95 -5.17 42.95
CA GLY A 240 4.86 -6.00 41.75
C GLY A 240 6.23 -6.30 41.15
N VAL A 241 6.24 -7.17 40.14
CA VAL A 241 7.43 -7.64 39.43
C VAL A 241 7.32 -7.28 37.96
N LEU A 242 8.33 -6.57 37.46
CA LEU A 242 8.50 -6.31 36.04
C LEU A 242 9.59 -7.24 35.49
N THR A 243 9.21 -8.19 34.64
CA THR A 243 10.13 -9.22 34.13
C THR A 243 10.33 -9.10 32.61
N GLN A 244 11.58 -9.27 32.19
CA GLN A 244 11.95 -9.46 30.78
C GLN A 244 11.83 -10.94 30.37
N ASN A 245 11.84 -11.86 31.34
CA ASN A 245 11.77 -13.27 31.05
C ASN A 245 10.35 -13.69 30.65
N ILE A 246 10.28 -14.64 29.72
CA ILE A 246 9.01 -15.17 29.22
C ILE A 246 8.57 -16.44 29.96
N ASP A 247 9.43 -17.03 30.80
CA ASP A 247 9.38 -18.38 31.42
C ASP A 247 8.31 -18.61 32.52
N LEU A 248 7.64 -17.56 32.97
CA LEU A 248 6.60 -17.58 34.02
C LEU A 248 7.08 -18.03 35.41
N LEU A 249 8.38 -18.09 35.68
CA LEU A 249 8.90 -18.57 36.96
C LEU A 249 8.44 -17.71 38.14
N HIS A 250 8.28 -16.40 37.97
CA HIS A 250 7.71 -15.53 39.00
C HIS A 250 6.26 -15.88 39.35
N VAL A 251 5.42 -16.09 38.33
CA VAL A 251 4.02 -16.49 38.53
C VAL A 251 3.95 -17.85 39.22
N ARG A 252 4.77 -18.81 38.77
CA ARG A 252 4.85 -20.15 39.37
C ARG A 252 5.40 -20.16 40.80
N ALA A 253 6.23 -19.18 41.16
CA ALA A 253 6.71 -18.99 42.53
C ALA A 253 5.65 -18.41 43.48
N GLY A 254 4.58 -17.84 42.92
CA GLY A 254 3.46 -17.26 43.67
C GLY A 254 3.32 -15.74 43.54
N SER A 255 4.14 -15.06 42.72
CA SER A 255 3.96 -13.63 42.48
C SER A 255 2.65 -13.35 41.73
N ARG A 256 1.90 -12.32 42.15
CA ARG A 256 0.55 -12.02 41.64
C ARG A 256 0.51 -10.84 40.68
N HIS A 257 1.25 -9.77 40.96
CA HIS A 257 1.34 -8.59 40.12
C HIS A 257 2.61 -8.66 39.26
N VAL A 258 2.54 -9.38 38.15
CA VAL A 258 3.67 -9.58 37.23
C VAL A 258 3.39 -8.93 35.88
N VAL A 259 4.25 -8.00 35.46
CA VAL A 259 4.25 -7.42 34.10
C VAL A 259 5.30 -8.12 33.26
N HIS A 260 4.84 -8.90 32.28
CA HIS A 260 5.67 -9.62 31.32
C HIS A 260 6.06 -8.73 30.14
N LEU A 261 7.15 -7.97 30.23
CA LEU A 261 7.53 -6.99 29.20
C LEU A 261 7.71 -7.63 27.82
N HIS A 262 8.44 -8.73 27.74
CA HIS A 262 8.66 -9.45 26.48
C HIS A 262 7.62 -10.54 26.23
N GLY A 263 6.55 -10.56 27.05
CA GLY A 263 5.45 -11.49 26.91
C GLY A 263 5.71 -12.83 27.56
N ARG A 264 5.00 -13.84 27.06
CA ARG A 264 4.92 -15.15 27.70
C ARG A 264 5.08 -16.24 26.66
N TYR A 265 5.80 -17.31 27.01
CA TYR A 265 5.96 -18.44 26.09
C TYR A 265 4.71 -19.33 26.02
N ASP A 266 3.83 -19.27 27.03
CA ASP A 266 2.68 -20.19 27.17
C ASP A 266 1.41 -19.73 26.44
N THR A 267 1.48 -18.64 25.68
CA THR A 267 0.34 -18.09 24.93
C THR A 267 0.70 -17.81 23.48
N VAL A 268 -0.33 -17.91 22.62
CA VAL A 268 -0.27 -17.57 21.20
C VAL A 268 -1.32 -16.54 20.87
N ARG A 269 -1.01 -15.67 19.92
CA ARG A 269 -1.87 -14.57 19.47
C ARG A 269 -2.13 -14.65 17.98
N CYS A 270 -3.37 -14.44 17.58
CA CYS A 270 -3.72 -14.22 16.19
C CYS A 270 -3.34 -12.82 15.74
N THR A 271 -2.54 -12.69 14.67
CA THR A 271 -2.14 -11.40 14.12
C THR A 271 -3.27 -10.70 13.36
N ALA A 272 -4.34 -11.42 13.01
CA ALA A 272 -5.49 -10.88 12.29
C ALA A 272 -6.60 -10.38 13.21
N CYS A 273 -7.00 -11.15 14.22
CA CYS A 273 -8.13 -10.80 15.09
C CYS A 273 -7.74 -10.51 16.55
N GLY A 274 -6.46 -10.65 16.90
CA GLY A 274 -5.96 -10.39 18.25
C GLY A 274 -6.30 -11.45 19.30
N ASP A 275 -7.04 -12.50 18.93
CA ASP A 275 -7.41 -13.60 19.82
C ASP A 275 -6.17 -14.23 20.46
N VAL A 276 -6.24 -14.46 21.78
CA VAL A 276 -5.16 -15.03 22.59
C VAL A 276 -5.62 -16.36 23.15
N SER A 277 -4.82 -17.41 22.96
CA SER A 277 -5.10 -18.74 23.47
C SER A 277 -3.86 -19.38 24.08
N PRO A 278 -4.01 -20.40 24.96
CA PRO A 278 -2.88 -21.14 25.50
C PRO A 278 -2.11 -21.86 24.38
N ILE A 279 -0.78 -21.80 24.41
CA ILE A 279 0.07 -22.47 23.42
C ILE A 279 -0.16 -23.98 23.41
N ALA A 280 -0.46 -24.59 24.56
CA ALA A 280 -0.77 -26.02 24.67
C ALA A 280 -1.91 -26.45 23.72
N ARG A 281 -2.97 -25.63 23.61
CA ARG A 281 -4.10 -25.88 22.70
C ARG A 281 -3.67 -25.82 21.23
N LEU A 282 -2.73 -24.95 20.88
CA LEU A 282 -2.13 -24.96 19.54
C LEU A 282 -1.35 -26.25 19.30
N HIS A 283 -0.51 -26.69 20.24
CA HIS A 283 0.29 -27.91 20.05
C HIS A 283 -0.54 -29.18 20.00
N GLU A 284 -1.64 -29.29 20.75
CA GLU A 284 -2.60 -30.39 20.59
C GLU A 284 -3.12 -30.50 19.15
N ARG A 285 -3.44 -29.36 18.54
CA ARG A 285 -3.90 -29.29 17.14
C ARG A 285 -2.77 -29.58 16.15
N LEU A 286 -1.57 -29.08 16.41
CA LEU A 286 -0.40 -29.37 15.59
C LEU A 286 -0.02 -30.85 15.62
N GLU A 287 -0.20 -31.55 16.74
CA GLU A 287 0.03 -33.00 16.84
C GLU A 287 -0.94 -33.76 15.93
N VAL A 288 -2.22 -33.41 15.94
CA VAL A 288 -3.24 -34.00 15.06
C VAL A 288 -2.91 -33.77 13.58
N LEU A 289 -2.42 -32.59 13.24
CA LEU A 289 -2.04 -32.24 11.86
C LEU A 289 -0.70 -32.86 11.43
N ASN A 290 0.16 -33.23 12.37
CA ASN A 290 1.53 -33.68 12.13
C ASN A 290 1.87 -34.94 12.95
N PRO A 291 1.13 -36.05 12.78
CA PRO A 291 1.30 -37.23 13.62
C PRO A 291 2.75 -37.76 13.58
N GLY A 292 3.32 -38.02 14.76
CA GLY A 292 4.68 -38.55 14.92
C GLY A 292 5.78 -37.56 14.50
N TRP A 293 5.49 -36.27 14.38
CA TRP A 293 6.52 -35.26 14.09
C TRP A 293 7.56 -35.17 15.20
N VAL A 294 7.11 -35.11 16.45
CA VAL A 294 7.99 -35.01 17.62
C VAL A 294 8.89 -36.23 17.72
N ASP A 295 8.33 -37.44 17.67
CA ASP A 295 9.08 -38.70 17.79
C ASP A 295 10.21 -38.85 16.75
N ARG A 296 10.04 -38.28 15.56
CA ARG A 296 11.06 -38.30 14.49
C ARG A 296 12.26 -37.38 14.76
N HIS A 297 12.18 -36.49 15.73
CA HIS A 297 13.13 -35.38 15.91
C HIS A 297 13.60 -35.17 17.37
N VAL A 298 13.19 -36.01 18.32
CA VAL A 298 13.48 -35.84 19.76
C VAL A 298 14.94 -36.08 20.14
N ASP A 299 15.69 -36.90 19.39
CA ASP A 299 16.94 -37.48 19.91
C ASP A 299 18.18 -36.56 19.90
N ASP A 300 18.15 -35.37 19.28
CA ASP A 300 19.35 -34.48 19.21
C ASP A 300 19.06 -32.96 19.15
N ALA A 301 17.85 -32.51 19.53
CA ALA A 301 17.50 -31.10 19.36
C ALA A 301 17.98 -30.22 20.52
N GLU A 302 18.98 -29.37 20.27
CA GLU A 302 19.28 -28.23 21.14
C GLU A 302 18.11 -27.23 21.07
N VAL A 303 17.53 -26.86 22.22
CA VAL A 303 16.33 -26.02 22.30
C VAL A 303 16.67 -24.66 22.91
N ALA A 304 16.38 -23.59 22.17
CA ALA A 304 16.55 -22.22 22.63
C ALA A 304 15.49 -21.82 23.68
N PRO A 305 15.70 -20.72 24.46
CA PRO A 305 14.77 -20.30 25.51
C PRO A 305 13.34 -19.96 25.05
N ASP A 306 13.15 -19.60 23.79
CA ASP A 306 11.84 -19.35 23.15
C ASP A 306 11.21 -20.63 22.57
N ALA A 307 11.73 -21.79 22.98
CA ALA A 307 11.36 -23.12 22.52
C ALA A 307 11.70 -23.42 21.05
N ASP A 308 12.56 -22.63 20.40
CA ASP A 308 13.05 -22.95 19.06
C ASP A 308 14.06 -24.11 19.08
N ALA A 309 13.65 -25.28 18.59
CA ALA A 309 14.48 -26.49 18.55
C ALA A 309 15.30 -26.57 17.25
N ALA A 310 16.59 -26.89 17.33
CA ALA A 310 17.46 -27.04 16.16
C ALA A 310 17.10 -28.28 15.31
N LEU A 311 16.27 -28.10 14.27
CA LEU A 311 15.89 -29.14 13.32
C LEU A 311 16.59 -29.00 11.96
N ALA A 312 17.03 -30.13 11.39
CA ALA A 312 17.69 -30.20 10.08
C ALA A 312 16.71 -30.04 8.89
N ALA A 313 15.44 -30.45 9.05
CA ALA A 313 14.39 -30.29 8.05
C ALA A 313 13.05 -29.94 8.71
N THR A 314 12.28 -29.08 8.04
CA THR A 314 10.96 -28.61 8.52
C THR A 314 9.86 -28.75 7.45
N THR A 315 10.24 -29.26 6.28
CA THR A 315 9.34 -29.47 5.15
C THR A 315 8.25 -30.49 5.50
N GLY A 316 7.02 -30.20 5.12
CA GLY A 316 5.88 -31.09 5.33
C GLY A 316 5.16 -30.89 6.66
N PHE A 317 5.67 -30.02 7.55
CA PHE A 317 4.92 -29.61 8.74
C PHE A 317 3.74 -28.72 8.36
N VAL A 318 2.55 -29.04 8.85
CA VAL A 318 1.29 -28.32 8.61
C VAL A 318 0.99 -27.44 9.81
N VAL A 319 0.93 -26.13 9.58
CA VAL A 319 0.66 -25.14 10.63
C VAL A 319 -0.84 -24.94 10.81
N ALA A 320 -1.31 -24.93 12.07
CA ALA A 320 -2.69 -24.63 12.39
C ALA A 320 -2.96 -23.11 12.38
N GLY A 321 -4.07 -22.70 11.77
CA GLY A 321 -4.55 -21.31 11.85
C GLY A 321 -5.27 -20.99 13.16
N CYS A 322 -5.67 -19.74 13.37
CA CYS A 322 -6.51 -19.31 14.49
C CYS A 322 -7.88 -20.01 14.45
N GLU A 323 -8.37 -20.48 15.60
CA GLU A 323 -9.67 -21.15 15.68
C GLU A 323 -10.86 -20.21 15.44
N ARG A 324 -10.67 -18.90 15.64
CA ARG A 324 -11.72 -17.89 15.47
C ARG A 324 -11.87 -17.41 14.03
N CYS A 325 -10.76 -17.19 13.32
CA CYS A 325 -10.77 -16.57 12.00
C CYS A 325 -9.90 -17.26 10.94
N GLY A 326 -9.22 -18.36 11.28
CA GLY A 326 -8.27 -19.02 10.39
C GLY A 326 -6.95 -18.25 10.18
N GLY A 327 -6.81 -17.05 10.77
CA GLY A 327 -5.65 -16.18 10.58
C GLY A 327 -4.37 -16.72 11.20
N VAL A 328 -3.24 -16.09 10.86
CA VAL A 328 -1.90 -16.48 11.29
C VAL A 328 -1.75 -16.36 12.82
N LEU A 329 -1.15 -17.39 13.42
CA LEU A 329 -0.78 -17.43 14.83
C LEU A 329 0.72 -17.14 14.98
N ARG A 330 1.06 -16.38 16.02
CA ARG A 330 2.43 -16.14 16.51
C ARG A 330 2.46 -16.39 18.02
N THR A 331 3.62 -16.74 18.57
CA THR A 331 3.83 -16.68 20.02
C THR A 331 3.60 -15.26 20.55
N ASP A 332 3.14 -15.12 21.80
CA ASP A 332 2.94 -13.81 22.43
C ASP A 332 4.26 -13.22 23.00
N VAL A 333 5.38 -13.56 22.35
CA VAL A 333 6.75 -13.17 22.69
C VAL A 333 7.18 -11.98 21.85
N VAL A 334 7.88 -11.02 22.47
CA VAL A 334 8.48 -9.86 21.80
C VAL A 334 9.93 -10.21 21.46
N PHE A 335 10.25 -10.33 20.18
CA PHE A 335 11.61 -10.64 19.73
C PHE A 335 12.50 -9.39 19.65
N PHE A 336 13.80 -9.58 19.50
CA PHE A 336 14.70 -8.46 19.19
C PHE A 336 14.27 -7.77 17.89
N GLY A 337 14.12 -6.45 17.95
CA GLY A 337 13.60 -5.63 16.85
C GLY A 337 12.09 -5.38 16.91
N ASP A 338 11.34 -6.19 17.68
CA ASP A 338 9.92 -5.94 17.89
C ASP A 338 9.71 -4.78 18.89
N SER A 339 8.56 -4.11 18.77
CA SER A 339 8.08 -3.15 19.76
C SER A 339 7.32 -3.86 20.88
N VAL A 340 7.56 -3.45 22.13
CA VAL A 340 6.77 -3.91 23.27
C VAL A 340 5.33 -3.37 23.13
N PRO A 341 4.29 -4.22 23.25
CA PRO A 341 2.89 -3.79 23.19
C PRO A 341 2.54 -2.64 24.13
N ALA A 342 1.70 -1.71 23.68
CA ALA A 342 1.40 -0.46 24.40
C ALA A 342 0.76 -0.69 25.78
N ASP A 343 -0.15 -1.65 25.89
CA ASP A 343 -0.77 -2.09 27.14
C ASP A 343 0.27 -2.55 28.18
N ARG A 344 1.30 -3.27 27.74
CA ARG A 344 2.42 -3.69 28.61
C ARG A 344 3.32 -2.53 29.00
N VAL A 345 3.50 -1.55 28.10
CA VAL A 345 4.26 -0.32 28.39
C VAL A 345 3.53 0.50 29.46
N GLU A 346 2.21 0.64 29.33
CA GLU A 346 1.36 1.35 30.29
C GLU A 346 1.36 0.65 31.65
N ALA A 347 1.11 -0.66 31.70
CA ALA A 347 1.15 -1.43 32.94
C ALA A 347 2.51 -1.35 33.65
N ALA A 348 3.62 -1.40 32.89
CA ALA A 348 4.95 -1.22 33.43
C ALA A 348 5.18 0.19 33.98
N ARG A 349 4.69 1.21 33.28
CA ARG A 349 4.75 2.60 33.74
C ARG A 349 3.99 2.77 35.05
N ASP A 350 2.75 2.31 35.10
CA ASP A 350 1.89 2.49 36.27
C ASP A 350 2.45 1.76 37.50
N LEU A 351 3.07 0.59 37.30
CA LEU A 351 3.77 -0.14 38.37
C LEU A 351 4.99 0.65 38.89
N VAL A 352 5.78 1.24 38.00
CA VAL A 352 6.96 2.03 38.37
C VAL A 352 6.58 3.37 38.99
N ASP A 353 5.55 4.03 38.47
CA ASP A 353 5.05 5.32 38.94
C ASP A 353 4.43 5.19 40.34
N SER A 354 3.80 4.05 40.67
CA SER A 354 3.26 3.76 42.00
C SER A 354 4.27 3.23 43.02
N ALA A 355 5.43 2.72 42.57
CA ALA A 355 6.47 2.20 43.45
C ALA A 355 7.27 3.31 44.15
N GLY A 356 7.70 3.06 45.39
CA GLY A 356 8.59 3.95 46.15
C GLY A 356 10.08 3.76 45.84
N ALA A 357 10.46 2.62 45.26
CA ALA A 357 11.83 2.26 44.90
C ALA A 357 11.82 1.22 43.77
N VAL A 358 12.91 1.10 43.00
CA VAL A 358 13.06 0.06 41.96
C VAL A 358 14.29 -0.81 42.24
N LEU A 359 14.05 -2.08 42.59
CA LEU A 359 15.11 -3.07 42.73
C LEU A 359 15.41 -3.75 41.39
N VAL A 360 16.67 -3.67 40.94
CA VAL A 360 17.16 -4.42 39.78
C VAL A 360 17.83 -5.70 40.27
N ALA A 361 17.20 -6.85 40.02
CA ALA A 361 17.73 -8.16 40.39
C ALA A 361 17.96 -9.02 39.15
N GLY A 362 19.16 -9.59 39.00
CA GLY A 362 19.47 -10.57 37.95
C GLY A 362 19.43 -10.03 36.52
N SER A 363 19.54 -8.71 36.32
CA SER A 363 19.51 -8.07 34.99
C SER A 363 20.71 -7.15 34.80
N SER A 364 21.35 -7.25 33.64
CA SER A 364 22.39 -6.29 33.21
C SER A 364 21.81 -4.97 32.70
N LEU A 365 20.50 -4.92 32.43
CA LEU A 365 19.80 -3.79 31.79
C LEU A 365 20.44 -3.33 30.46
N ALA A 366 21.13 -4.24 29.75
CA ALA A 366 21.76 -3.92 28.47
C ALA A 366 20.75 -3.49 27.39
N VAL A 367 19.50 -3.95 27.49
CA VAL A 367 18.42 -3.65 26.53
C VAL A 367 17.52 -2.53 27.05
N ARG A 368 17.21 -1.56 26.19
CA ARG A 368 16.44 -0.35 26.56
C ARG A 368 15.03 -0.65 27.09
N SER A 369 14.46 -1.80 26.74
CA SER A 369 13.08 -2.20 27.08
C SER A 369 12.81 -2.23 28.59
N ALA A 370 13.77 -2.68 29.41
CA ALA A 370 13.71 -2.58 30.87
C ALA A 370 14.45 -1.35 31.42
N LEU A 371 15.62 -0.99 30.85
CA LEU A 371 16.43 0.14 31.33
C LEU A 371 15.66 1.47 31.37
N ARG A 372 14.71 1.69 30.46
CA ARG A 372 13.87 2.90 30.44
C ARG A 372 13.11 3.12 31.75
N TRP A 373 12.73 2.06 32.43
CA TRP A 373 11.95 2.13 33.67
C TRP A 373 12.82 2.52 34.86
N VAL A 374 14.06 2.02 34.90
CA VAL A 374 15.05 2.45 35.90
C VAL A 374 15.43 3.92 35.71
N ARG A 375 15.62 4.35 34.45
CA ARG A 375 15.86 5.77 34.14
C ARG A 375 14.70 6.68 34.54
N ARG A 376 13.46 6.20 34.37
CA ARG A 376 12.26 6.90 34.80
C ARG A 376 12.20 7.03 36.31
N ALA A 377 12.37 5.93 37.04
CA ALA A 377 12.42 5.95 38.50
C ALA A 377 13.48 6.92 39.04
N HIS A 378 14.68 6.90 38.44
CA HIS A 378 15.75 7.83 38.78
C HIS A 378 15.37 9.30 38.49
N ALA A 379 14.75 9.58 37.35
CA ALA A 379 14.27 10.92 37.01
C ALA A 379 13.20 11.43 37.98
N ASP A 380 12.40 10.52 38.55
CA ASP A 380 11.38 10.82 39.56
C ASP A 380 11.95 10.85 41.00
N GLY A 381 13.27 10.77 41.15
CA GLY A 381 13.96 10.81 42.45
C GLY A 381 13.81 9.54 43.30
N LYS A 382 13.38 8.43 42.69
CA LYS A 382 13.19 7.15 43.38
C LYS A 382 14.52 6.38 43.46
N PRO A 383 14.81 5.76 44.61
CA PRO A 383 15.99 4.92 44.78
C PRO A 383 15.95 3.63 43.96
#